data_AF-A0A2A8BX71-F1
#
_entry.id   AF-A0A2A8BX71-F1
#
_cell.length_a   1.000
_cell.length_b   1.000
_cell.length_c   1.000
_cell.angle_alpha   90.00
_cell.angle_beta   90.00
_cell.angle_gamma   90.00
#
_symmetry.space_group_name_H-M   'P 1'
#
loop_
_entity.id
_entity.type
_entity.pdbx_description
1 polymer ?
#
loop_
_entity_poly.entity_id
_entity_poly.type
_entity_poly.pdbx_seq_one_letter_code
_entity_poly.pdbx_strand_id
1 'polypeptide(L)' 'MIDRASLADFLRSRRTALQPEDVGLPRGQRRRTSGLRREEAALLSNMSVDYYARLERE' A
#
# COMPACT_ATOMS: atom_id res chain seq x y z
N MET A 1 21.47 7.37 -6.53
CA MET A 1 21.17 6.53 -5.35
C MET A 1 19.71 6.73 -5.04
N ILE A 2 18.90 5.66 -4.95
CA ILE A 2 17.48 5.78 -4.62
C ILE A 2 17.38 6.24 -3.16
N ASP A 3 16.69 7.35 -2.91
CA ASP A 3 16.37 7.78 -1.56
C ASP A 3 15.25 6.87 -1.01
N ARG A 4 15.63 5.94 -0.13
CA ARG A 4 14.72 4.93 0.43
C ARG A 4 13.64 5.57 1.30
N ALA A 5 13.99 6.59 2.08
CA ALA A 5 13.05 7.27 2.96
C ALA A 5 11.94 7.98 2.16
N SER A 6 12.31 8.73 1.11
CA SER A 6 11.33 9.34 0.21
C SER A 6 10.44 8.32 -0.50
N LEU A 7 11.00 7.15 -0.85
CA LEU A 7 10.21 6.06 -1.44
C LEU A 7 9.20 5.48 -0.42
N ALA A 8 9.62 5.21 0.81
CA ALA A 8 8.73 4.72 1.85
C ALA A 8 7.59 5.69 2.16
N ASP A 9 7.90 6.98 2.26
CA ASP A 9 6.89 8.02 2.47
C ASP A 9 5.92 8.12 1.29
N PHE A 10 6.43 8.02 0.06
CA PHE A 10 5.59 7.96 -1.13
C PHE A 10 4.64 6.75 -1.10
N LEU A 11 5.16 5.55 -0.82
CA LEU A 11 4.35 4.32 -0.75
C LEU A 11 3.29 4.41 0.35
N ARG A 12 3.64 4.98 1.51
CA ARG A 12 2.72 5.19 2.62
C ARG A 12 1.62 6.20 2.27
N SER A 13 2.00 7.31 1.66
CA SER A 13 1.07 8.35 1.22
C SER A 13 0.06 7.79 0.20
N ARG A 14 0.53 7.11 -0.84
CA ARG A 14 -0.34 6.51 -1.87
C ARG A 14 -1.27 5.43 -1.28
N ARG A 15 -0.74 4.55 -0.43
CA ARG A 15 -1.53 3.49 0.21
C ARG A 15 -2.63 4.06 1.10
N THR A 16 -2.35 5.12 1.86
CA THR A 16 -3.35 5.73 2.75
C THR A 16 -4.37 6.60 2.02
N ALA A 17 -4.02 7.14 0.85
CA ALA A 17 -4.91 7.97 0.04
C ALA A 17 -5.90 7.16 -0.81
N LEU A 18 -5.47 6.05 -1.41
CA LEU A 18 -6.32 5.24 -2.29
C LEU A 18 -7.31 4.38 -1.50
N GLN A 19 -8.56 4.33 -1.96
CA GLN A 19 -9.55 3.37 -1.52
C GLN A 19 -9.51 2.11 -2.39
N PRO A 20 -9.91 0.93 -1.86
CA PRO A 20 -10.03 -0.30 -2.65
C PRO A 20 -10.84 -0.11 -3.94
N GLU A 21 -11.92 0.65 -3.89
CA GLU A 21 -12.83 0.87 -5.01
C GLU A 21 -12.17 1.64 -6.17
N ASP A 22 -11.22 2.55 -5.85
CA ASP A 22 -10.49 3.34 -6.84
C ASP A 22 -9.61 2.46 -7.75
N VAL A 23 -9.31 1.25 -7.29
CA VAL A 23 -8.43 0.27 -7.95
C VAL A 23 -9.15 -1.03 -8.27
N GLY A 24 -10.49 -1.02 -8.23
CA GLY A 24 -11.33 -2.16 -8.61
C GLY A 24 -11.42 -3.28 -7.57
N LEU A 25 -10.99 -3.03 -6.33
CA LEU A 25 -11.10 -3.98 -5.22
C LEU A 25 -12.36 -3.70 -4.36
N PRO A 26 -13.01 -4.74 -3.82
CA PRO A 26 -14.16 -4.54 -2.96
C PRO A 26 -13.75 -3.97 -1.59
N ARG A 27 -14.48 -2.95 -1.13
CA ARG A 27 -14.36 -2.42 0.23
C ARG A 27 -14.98 -3.41 1.23
N GLY A 28 -14.19 -4.36 1.72
CA GLY A 28 -14.68 -5.36 2.67
C GLY A 28 -15.42 -4.77 3.89
N GLN A 29 -16.40 -5.50 4.41
CA GLN A 29 -17.42 -5.07 5.39
C GLN A 29 -16.89 -4.46 6.72
N ARG A 30 -15.67 -4.80 7.16
CA ARG A 30 -15.08 -4.33 8.43
C ARG A 30 -13.63 -3.90 8.26
N ARG A 31 -13.44 -2.72 7.67
CA ARG A 31 -12.11 -2.13 7.46
C ARG A 31 -11.76 -1.15 8.58
N ARG A 32 -10.57 -1.34 9.18
CA ARG A 32 -9.97 -0.40 10.14
C ARG A 32 -8.90 0.50 9.51
N THR A 33 -8.40 0.13 8.33
CA THR A 33 -7.41 0.91 7.57
C THR A 33 -8.09 2.03 6.79
N SER A 34 -7.54 3.25 6.83
CA SER A 34 -8.13 4.42 6.15
C SER A 34 -8.13 4.33 4.63
N GLY A 35 -7.14 3.65 4.03
CA GLY A 35 -7.03 3.40 2.59
C GLY A 35 -6.75 1.93 2.31
N LEU A 36 -5.88 1.65 1.34
CA LEU A 36 -5.44 0.31 1.01
C LEU A 36 -4.69 -0.36 2.16
N ARG A 37 -4.89 -1.67 2.31
CA ARG A 37 -4.06 -2.54 3.13
C ARG A 37 -2.75 -2.82 2.39
N ARG A 38 -1.73 -3.24 3.15
CA ARG A 38 -0.44 -3.64 2.54
C ARG A 38 -0.60 -4.82 1.60
N GLU A 39 -1.46 -5.78 1.95
CA GLU A 39 -1.77 -6.94 1.09
C GLU A 39 -2.36 -6.52 -0.27
N GLU A 40 -3.23 -5.52 -0.28
CA GLU A 40 -3.86 -5.00 -1.50
C GLU A 40 -2.86 -4.22 -2.35
N ALA A 41 -2.05 -3.35 -1.73
CA ALA A 41 -1.03 -2.61 -2.44
C ALA A 41 0.05 -3.53 -3.04
N ALA A 42 0.43 -4.59 -2.30
CA ALA A 42 1.34 -5.61 -2.77
C ALA A 42 0.75 -6.40 -3.95
N LEU A 43 -0.52 -6.80 -3.88
CA LEU A 43 -1.25 -7.44 -4.98
C LEU A 43 -1.24 -6.56 -6.24
N LEU A 44 -1.61 -5.29 -6.12
CA LEU A 44 -1.65 -4.34 -7.25
C LEU A 44 -0.27 -4.08 -7.87
N SER A 45 0.79 -4.21 -7.06
CA SER A 45 2.18 -4.02 -7.51
C SER A 45 2.84 -5.33 -7.96
N ASN A 46 2.10 -6.45 -7.93
CA ASN A 46 2.62 -7.79 -8.20
C ASN A 46 3.87 -8.14 -7.37
N MET A 47 3.84 -7.78 -6.07
CA MET A 47 4.91 -8.00 -5.10
C MET A 47 4.43 -8.85 -3.93
N SER A 48 5.37 -9.49 -3.23
CA SER A 48 5.08 -10.09 -1.92
C SER A 48 4.70 -9.01 -0.90
N VAL A 49 3.76 -9.33 -0.01
CA VAL A 49 3.32 -8.45 1.09
C VAL A 49 4.50 -8.07 1.99
N ASP A 50 5.37 -9.02 2.30
CA ASP A 50 6.55 -8.78 3.16
C ASP A 50 7.55 -7.84 2.50
N TYR A 51 7.73 -7.98 1.18
CA TYR A 51 8.62 -7.12 0.42
C TYR A 51 8.07 -5.69 0.34
N TYR A 52 6.78 -5.52 0.06
CA TYR A 52 6.11 -4.21 0.09
C TYR A 52 6.21 -3.57 1.48
N ALA A 53 5.93 -4.33 2.54
CA ALA A 53 6.00 -3.82 3.91
C ALA A 53 7.41 -3.38 4.31
N ARG A 54 8.45 -4.09 3.85
CA ARG A 54 9.84 -3.69 4.04
C ARG A 54 10.16 -2.39 3.30
N LEU A 55 9.74 -2.27 2.03
CA LEU A 55 9.93 -1.04 1.24
C LEU A 55 9.19 0.18 1.83
N GLU A 56 8.03 -0.01 2.48
CA GLU A 56 7.29 1.07 3.13
C GLU A 56 7.90 1.50 4.49
N ARG A 57 8.89 0.75 4.99
CA ARG A 57 9.53 0.97 6.30
C ARG A 57 10.94 1.55 6.20
N GLU A 58 11.68 1.23 5.14
CA GLU A 58 13.06 1.69 4.88
C GLU A 58 13.16 3.19 4.60
#